data_AF-A0A535KXF0-F1
#
_entry.id   AF-A0A535KXF0-F1
#
_cell.length_a   1.000
_cell.length_b   1.000
_cell.length_c   1.000
_cell.angle_alpha   90.00
_cell.angle_beta   90.00
_cell.angle_gamma   90.00
#
_symmetry.space_group_name_H-M   'P 1'
#
loop_
_entity.id
_entity.type
_entity.pdbx_description
1 polymer ?
#
loop_
_entity_poly.entity_id
_entity_poly.type
_entity_poly.pdbx_seq_one_letter_code
_entity_poly.pdbx_strand_id
1 'polypeptide(L)'
;MGYGRAGPRVLGGVGAEEFIPDQLTLESLREAASGCRGCDLWEDATQTVFGDGAKHANVMLIGEQPGDREDIEGMPFVGPAGRILDEGLEAAQIARTSVYVTNAVKHF
;
A
#
# COMPACT_ATOMS: atom_id res chain seq x y z
N MET A 1 -5.20 -22.82 35.73
CA MET A 1 -5.34 -22.83 34.26
C MET A 1 -5.84 -21.45 33.83
N GLY A 2 -4.91 -20.53 33.57
CA GLY A 2 -5.24 -19.18 33.09
C GLY A 2 -4.84 -19.07 31.63
N TYR A 3 -5.82 -18.89 30.74
CA TYR A 3 -5.57 -18.53 29.36
C TYR A 3 -5.09 -17.08 29.32
N GLY A 4 -3.78 -16.87 29.32
CA GLY A 4 -3.19 -15.59 28.96
C GLY A 4 -3.45 -15.36 27.47
N ARG A 5 -4.35 -14.42 27.15
CA ARG A 5 -4.40 -13.84 25.81
C ARG A 5 -3.05 -13.17 25.58
N ALA A 6 -2.20 -13.78 24.76
CA ALA A 6 -1.10 -13.08 24.15
C ALA A 6 -1.71 -12.00 23.24
N GLY A 7 -1.87 -10.79 23.77
CA GLY A 7 -1.98 -9.61 22.91
C GLY A 7 -0.72 -9.53 22.07
N PRO A 8 -0.79 -9.05 20.81
CA PRO A 8 0.38 -8.95 19.97
C PRO A 8 1.45 -8.15 20.71
N ARG A 9 2.61 -8.76 20.88
CA ARG A 9 3.78 -8.08 21.42
C ARG A 9 4.10 -6.98 20.41
N VAL A 10 4.00 -5.72 20.82
CA VAL A 10 4.75 -4.66 20.16
C VAL A 10 6.22 -4.96 20.47
N LEU A 11 6.81 -5.84 19.68
CA LEU A 11 8.25 -6.08 19.69
C LEU A 11 8.88 -4.75 19.28
N GLY A 12 9.97 -4.36 19.93
CA GLY A 12 10.77 -3.19 19.57
C GLY A 12 11.48 -3.34 18.22
N GLY A 13 10.72 -3.65 17.17
CA GLY A 13 11.13 -3.65 15.79
C GLY A 13 11.02 -2.23 15.24
N VAL A 14 12.07 -1.83 14.57
CA VAL A 14 12.13 -0.68 13.67
C VAL A 14 11.04 -0.83 12.60
N GLY A 15 10.26 0.23 12.41
CA GLY A 15 9.20 0.25 11.42
C GLY A 15 9.76 0.39 10.01
N ALA A 16 8.92 0.82 9.07
CA ALA A 16 9.34 1.02 7.68
C ALA A 16 10.40 2.12 7.51
N GLU A 17 10.66 2.95 8.52
CA GLU A 17 11.61 4.06 8.48
C GLU A 17 13.03 3.66 8.07
N GLU A 18 13.52 2.48 8.47
CA GLU A 18 14.86 2.00 8.08
C GLU A 18 14.98 1.63 6.60
N PHE A 19 13.84 1.40 5.95
CA PHE A 19 13.77 1.04 4.54
C PHE A 19 13.54 2.27 3.66
N ILE A 20 13.40 3.48 4.23
CA ILE A 20 13.24 4.70 3.44
C ILE A 20 14.61 5.14 2.90
N PRO A 21 14.79 5.24 1.57
CA PRO A 21 16.06 5.64 0.97
C PRO A 21 16.31 7.14 1.13
N ASP A 22 17.57 7.56 1.08
CA ASP A 22 17.95 8.97 1.12
C ASP A 22 17.37 9.79 -0.05
N GLN A 23 17.28 9.17 -1.24
CA GLN A 23 16.64 9.77 -2.40
C GLN A 23 15.13 9.50 -2.38
N LEU A 24 14.32 10.56 -2.21
CA LEU A 24 12.86 10.45 -2.10
C LEU A 24 12.15 10.63 -3.45
N THR A 25 12.46 9.74 -4.41
CA THR A 25 11.72 9.65 -5.68
C THR A 25 10.71 8.51 -5.63
N LEU A 26 9.65 8.56 -6.45
CA LEU A 26 8.68 7.45 -6.48
C LEU A 26 9.31 6.13 -6.92
N GLU A 27 10.32 6.18 -7.77
CA GLU A 27 11.06 5.01 -8.23
C GLU A 27 11.88 4.40 -7.09
N SER A 28 12.73 5.20 -6.45
CA SER A 28 13.54 4.73 -5.31
C SER A 28 12.69 4.27 -4.13
N LEU A 29 11.57 4.95 -3.84
CA LEU A 29 10.63 4.53 -2.80
C LEU A 29 9.93 3.21 -3.16
N ARG A 30 9.58 3.00 -4.43
CA ARG A 30 8.98 1.74 -4.90
C ARG A 30 9.96 0.58 -4.76
N GLU A 31 11.21 0.79 -5.20
CA GLU A 31 12.29 -0.19 -5.06
C GLU A 31 12.52 -0.54 -3.60
N ALA A 32 12.68 0.47 -2.73
CA ALA A 32 12.93 0.22 -1.32
C ALA A 32 11.75 -0.47 -0.61
N ALA A 33 10.51 -0.09 -0.95
CA ALA A 33 9.32 -0.73 -0.40
C ALA A 33 9.24 -2.23 -0.74
N SER A 34 9.72 -2.66 -1.91
CA SER A 34 9.78 -4.07 -2.33
C SER A 34 10.67 -4.96 -1.44
N GLY A 35 11.61 -4.34 -0.71
CA GLY A 35 12.48 -5.01 0.24
C GLY A 35 12.08 -4.78 1.71
N CYS A 36 10.96 -4.10 1.97
CA CYS A 36 10.58 -3.66 3.31
C CYS A 36 10.20 -4.84 4.22
N ARG A 37 10.84 -4.92 5.39
CA ARG A 37 10.55 -5.91 6.44
C ARG A 37 10.26 -5.26 7.80
N GLY A 38 9.74 -4.04 7.78
CA GLY A 38 9.43 -3.26 8.99
C GLY A 38 8.20 -3.72 9.78
N CYS A 39 7.55 -4.80 9.38
CA CYS A 39 6.45 -5.48 10.10
C CYS A 39 6.44 -6.98 9.72
N ASP A 40 5.45 -7.74 10.15
CA ASP A 40 5.28 -9.17 9.83
C ASP A 40 4.48 -9.41 8.54
N LEU A 41 3.75 -8.42 8.03
CA LEU A 41 2.88 -8.58 6.85
C LEU A 41 3.60 -8.95 5.55
N TRP A 42 4.91 -8.71 5.44
CA TRP A 42 5.67 -9.14 4.25
C TRP A 42 5.85 -10.66 4.18
N GLU A 43 5.68 -11.39 5.29
CA GLU A 43 5.98 -12.84 5.35
C GLU A 43 5.04 -13.66 4.49
N ASP A 44 3.74 -13.32 4.51
CA ASP A 44 2.68 -14.09 3.85
C ASP A 44 2.17 -13.43 2.56
N ALA A 45 2.46 -12.15 2.32
CA ALA A 45 2.08 -11.44 1.10
C ALA A 45 2.86 -11.95 -0.13
N THR A 46 2.21 -11.95 -1.30
CA THR A 46 2.87 -12.33 -2.56
C THR A 46 3.93 -11.29 -2.93
N GLN A 47 3.60 -10.01 -2.81
CA GLN A 47 4.51 -8.90 -3.11
C GLN A 47 4.03 -7.59 -2.49
N THR A 48 4.90 -6.59 -2.49
CA THR A 48 4.51 -5.22 -2.13
C THR A 48 3.61 -4.61 -3.19
N VAL A 49 2.48 -4.03 -2.77
CA VAL A 49 1.66 -3.15 -3.61
C VAL A 49 1.91 -1.72 -3.17
N PHE A 50 2.69 -0.99 -3.96
CA PHE A 50 3.14 0.36 -3.63
C PHE A 50 2.02 1.40 -3.86
N GLY A 51 2.13 2.21 -4.89
CA GLY A 51 1.11 3.13 -5.35
C GLY A 51 1.23 3.30 -6.85
N ASP A 52 0.23 3.89 -7.48
CA ASP A 52 0.20 4.07 -8.93
C ASP A 52 -0.42 5.42 -9.32
N GLY A 53 0.03 5.96 -10.45
CA GLY A 53 -0.40 7.26 -10.97
C GLY A 53 0.73 8.25 -11.20
N ALA A 54 0.38 9.45 -11.65
CA ALA A 54 1.34 10.48 -12.01
C ALA A 54 2.06 11.06 -10.78
N LYS A 55 3.38 11.27 -10.88
CA LYS A 55 4.18 11.99 -9.87
C LYS A 55 3.65 13.40 -9.56
N HIS A 56 3.01 14.01 -10.55
CA HIS A 56 2.41 15.35 -10.47
C HIS A 56 0.89 15.31 -10.39
N ALA A 57 0.32 14.21 -9.88
CA ALA A 57 -1.11 14.13 -9.60
C ALA A 57 -1.55 15.25 -8.66
N ASN A 58 -2.74 15.80 -8.92
CA ASN A 58 -3.30 16.88 -8.09
C ASN A 58 -4.02 16.35 -6.85
N VAL A 59 -4.39 15.08 -6.87
CA VAL A 59 -5.11 14.40 -5.79
C VAL A 59 -4.42 13.07 -5.49
N MET A 60 -4.23 12.79 -4.21
CA MET A 60 -3.78 11.50 -3.72
C MET A 60 -4.91 10.82 -2.95
N LEU A 61 -5.18 9.56 -3.27
CA LEU A 61 -6.18 8.73 -2.60
C LEU A 61 -5.46 7.60 -1.87
N ILE A 62 -5.80 7.40 -0.60
CA ILE A 62 -5.15 6.44 0.27
C ILE A 62 -6.21 5.48 0.83
N GLY A 63 -6.17 4.23 0.40
CA GLY A 63 -6.95 3.13 0.99
C GLY A 63 -6.28 2.55 2.23
N GLU A 64 -6.82 1.45 2.74
CA GLU A 64 -6.30 0.78 3.94
C GLU A 64 -5.08 -0.10 3.63
N GLN A 65 -5.31 -1.20 2.93
CA GLN A 65 -4.29 -2.17 2.53
C GLN A 65 -4.66 -2.84 1.20
N PRO A 66 -3.71 -3.51 0.52
CA PRO A 66 -4.02 -4.28 -0.68
C PRO A 66 -5.00 -5.43 -0.35
N GLY A 67 -5.81 -5.83 -1.31
CA GLY A 67 -6.59 -7.07 -1.22
C GLY A 67 -5.91 -8.20 -2.00
N ASP A 68 -6.56 -9.37 -2.02
CA ASP A 68 -6.09 -10.58 -2.72
C ASP A 68 -5.72 -10.34 -4.20
N ARG A 69 -6.55 -9.61 -4.95
CA ARG A 69 -6.24 -9.30 -6.36
C ARG A 69 -5.08 -8.34 -6.49
N GLU A 70 -5.05 -7.29 -5.67
CA GLU A 70 -3.98 -6.31 -5.67
C GLU A 70 -2.63 -6.96 -5.34
N ASP A 71 -2.60 -7.88 -4.35
CA ASP A 71 -1.40 -8.63 -3.95
C ASP A 71 -0.88 -9.53 -5.09
N ILE A 72 -1.77 -10.24 -5.79
CA ILE A 72 -1.38 -11.08 -6.92
C ILE A 72 -0.93 -10.25 -8.12
N GLU A 73 -1.61 -9.14 -8.43
CA GLU A 73 -1.34 -8.32 -9.61
C GLU A 73 -0.25 -7.26 -9.40
N GLY A 74 0.11 -6.95 -8.16
CA GLY A 74 1.10 -5.91 -7.81
C GLY A 74 0.61 -4.49 -8.06
N MET A 75 -0.70 -4.29 -8.25
CA MET A 75 -1.31 -3.00 -8.60
C MET A 75 -2.41 -2.63 -7.62
N PRO A 76 -2.47 -1.37 -7.13
CA PRO A 76 -3.50 -0.95 -6.18
C PRO A 76 -4.86 -0.75 -6.87
N PHE A 77 -5.95 -1.09 -6.19
CA PHE A 77 -7.32 -0.86 -6.64
C PHE A 77 -7.67 -1.53 -7.99
N VAL A 78 -7.31 -2.80 -8.18
CA VAL A 78 -7.69 -3.60 -9.37
C VAL A 78 -8.89 -4.53 -9.11
N GLY A 79 -9.28 -4.68 -7.84
CA GLY A 79 -10.43 -5.48 -7.42
C GLY A 79 -11.78 -4.77 -7.53
N PRO A 80 -12.86 -5.37 -6.95
CA PRO A 80 -14.19 -4.79 -6.98
C PRO A 80 -14.28 -3.37 -6.38
N ALA A 81 -13.54 -3.09 -5.31
CA ALA A 81 -13.48 -1.76 -4.71
C ALA A 81 -12.82 -0.73 -5.63
N GLY A 82 -11.81 -1.14 -6.41
CA GLY A 82 -11.18 -0.29 -7.42
C GLY A 82 -12.13 0.13 -8.54
N ARG A 83 -13.00 -0.78 -8.98
CA ARG A 83 -14.06 -0.44 -9.96
C ARG A 83 -15.02 0.61 -9.42
N ILE A 84 -15.44 0.49 -8.16
CA ILE A 84 -16.29 1.49 -7.50
C ILE A 84 -15.55 2.82 -7.37
N LEU A 85 -14.25 2.80 -7.09
CA LEU A 85 -13.44 4.01 -7.06
C LEU A 85 -13.39 4.69 -8.43
N ASP A 86 -13.17 3.94 -9.51
CA ASP A 86 -13.15 4.47 -10.87
C ASP A 86 -14.51 5.07 -11.27
N GLU A 87 -15.63 4.41 -10.94
CA GLU A 87 -16.99 4.95 -11.12
C GLU A 87 -17.19 6.26 -10.34
N GLY A 88 -16.67 6.34 -9.10
CA GLY A 88 -16.73 7.55 -8.28
C GLY A 88 -15.91 8.71 -8.85
N LEU A 89 -14.72 8.42 -9.38
CA LEU A 89 -13.88 9.41 -10.07
C LEU A 89 -14.57 9.94 -11.33
N GLU A 90 -15.17 9.05 -12.12
CA GLU A 90 -15.93 9.42 -13.31
C GLU A 90 -17.13 10.32 -12.95
N ALA A 91 -17.92 9.91 -11.95
CA ALA A 91 -19.06 10.70 -11.48
C ALA A 91 -18.66 12.08 -10.94
N ALA A 92 -17.48 12.18 -10.31
CA ALA A 92 -16.91 13.43 -9.83
C ALA A 92 -16.20 14.23 -10.93
N GLN A 93 -16.16 13.75 -12.18
CA GLN A 93 -15.46 14.35 -13.31
C GLN A 93 -13.94 14.54 -13.06
N ILE A 94 -13.34 13.63 -12.30
CA ILE A 94 -11.90 13.59 -12.03
C ILE A 94 -11.26 12.55 -12.94
N ALA A 95 -10.34 12.99 -13.80
CA ALA A 95 -9.62 12.07 -14.67
C ALA A 95 -8.73 11.14 -13.85
N ARG A 96 -8.81 9.82 -14.08
CA ARG A 96 -7.99 8.80 -13.40
C ARG A 96 -6.47 9.03 -13.57
N THR A 97 -6.06 9.67 -14.66
CA THR A 97 -4.67 10.06 -14.93
C THR A 97 -4.18 11.23 -14.07
N SER A 98 -5.08 11.97 -13.44
CA SER A 98 -4.77 13.12 -12.58
C SER A 98 -4.67 12.76 -11.09
N VAL A 99 -4.89 11.49 -10.73
CA VAL A 99 -4.84 11.00 -9.36
C VAL A 99 -3.66 10.04 -9.15
N TYR A 100 -3.12 10.05 -7.94
CA TYR A 100 -2.22 9.01 -7.44
C TYR A 100 -2.96 8.19 -6.40
N VAL A 101 -2.93 6.86 -6.51
CA VAL A 101 -3.62 5.94 -5.59
C VAL A 101 -2.60 5.07 -4.86
N THR A 102 -2.85 4.81 -3.58
CA THR A 102 -2.04 3.88 -2.78
C THR A 102 -2.84 3.41 -1.57
N ASN A 103 -2.25 2.57 -0.72
CA ASN A 103 -2.82 2.13 0.55
C ASN A 103 -1.96 2.60 1.73
N ALA A 104 -2.49 2.65 2.95
CA ALA A 104 -1.70 2.99 4.14
C ALA A 104 -0.64 1.91 4.41
N VAL A 105 -1.03 0.64 4.25
CA VAL A 105 -0.17 -0.55 4.34
C VAL A 105 0.13 -1.07 2.93
N LYS A 106 1.30 -1.69 2.71
CA LYS A 106 1.75 -2.12 1.36
C LYS A 106 1.76 -3.63 1.12
N HIS A 107 1.45 -4.43 2.14
CA HIS A 107 1.33 -5.87 2.07
C HIS A 107 -0.09 -6.25 2.52
N PHE A 108 -0.66 -7.29 1.91
CA PHE A 108 -2.02 -7.77 2.21
C PHE A 108 -2.09 -8.53 3.53
#